data_AF-A0A9X3PAU6-F1
#
_entry.id   AF-A0A9X3PAU6-F1
#
_cell.length_a   1.000
_cell.length_b   1.000
_cell.length_c   1.000
_cell.angle_alpha   90.00
_cell.angle_beta   90.00
_cell.angle_gamma   90.00
#
_symmetry.space_group_name_H-M   'P 1'
#
loop_
_entity.id
_entity.type
_entity.pdbx_description
1 polymer ?
#
loop_
_entity_poly.entity_id
_entity_poly.type
_entity_poly.pdbx_seq_one_letter_code
_entity_poly.pdbx_strand_id
1 'polypeptide(L)'
;MTKPGTTTGPVPTTRTAAKGATLCKRCGTPIPQQPGRGRPRLYCAEGDCAAQAKRQRELRRSTPGLEGALARAEELYEQIEQSMASALAPLAEALRAETDPAEVEARLAEVRSDAASTVAAARAERDEVASRAAALREELEAAQGEVERAAGALEAAEVRAKEAVAARVEAVRAAEAAREETAGAVAEAVAAVAGRKEAEALARAAEEARAAAVSEREAAVAAREEAERVAVAARGEAEAARARADQVAVEAAEALRAGEAALERAEARALGFIGERDAERSRVESLVAEVAVARRDAEQAAARASELGGDLDRVRGELADAVADARVSVSRVEAAEAAGVEARAAVESWRERALAAEARLAEREGGGK
;
A
#
# COMPACT_ATOMS: atom_id res chain seq x y z
N MET A 1 -79.13 2.63 -59.49
CA MET A 1 -79.94 1.58 -60.15
C MET A 1 -81.39 1.77 -59.74
N THR A 2 -82.19 2.50 -60.52
CA THR A 2 -83.66 2.49 -60.47
C THR A 2 -84.17 3.11 -61.78
N LYS A 3 -85.07 2.38 -62.43
CA LYS A 3 -85.50 2.50 -63.84
C LYS A 3 -86.37 3.75 -64.11
N PRO A 4 -86.32 4.34 -65.32
CA PRO A 4 -87.42 5.14 -65.84
C PRO A 4 -88.47 4.26 -66.54
N GLY A 5 -89.72 4.44 -66.16
CA GLY A 5 -90.89 3.80 -66.78
C GLY A 5 -91.28 4.47 -68.09
N THR A 6 -91.52 3.66 -69.09
CA THR A 6 -91.89 4.00 -70.47
C THR A 6 -93.41 4.13 -70.56
N THR A 7 -93.94 5.28 -70.99
CA THR A 7 -95.36 5.47 -71.30
C THR A 7 -95.60 5.34 -72.80
N THR A 8 -96.37 4.32 -73.14
CA THR A 8 -96.85 3.93 -74.46
C THR A 8 -97.88 4.92 -74.97
N GLY A 9 -97.63 5.57 -76.12
CA GLY A 9 -98.65 6.31 -76.87
C GLY A 9 -99.44 5.38 -77.80
N PRO A 10 -100.76 5.56 -77.99
CA PRO A 10 -101.56 4.74 -78.90
C PRO A 10 -101.40 5.22 -80.36
N VAL A 11 -101.10 4.27 -81.25
CA VAL A 11 -101.10 4.44 -82.70
C VAL A 11 -102.55 4.39 -83.21
N PRO A 12 -103.03 5.36 -84.00
CA PRO A 12 -104.33 5.26 -84.64
C PRO A 12 -104.27 4.33 -85.88
N THR A 13 -105.15 3.34 -85.84
CA THR A 13 -105.41 2.28 -86.82
C THR A 13 -105.78 2.85 -88.19
N THR A 14 -104.95 2.62 -89.21
CA THR A 14 -105.29 2.87 -90.61
C THR A 14 -106.18 1.73 -91.14
N ARG A 15 -107.38 2.11 -91.61
CA ARG A 15 -108.44 1.23 -92.09
C ARG A 15 -108.03 0.54 -93.39
N THR A 16 -107.87 -0.78 -93.33
CA THR A 16 -107.54 -1.65 -94.48
C THR A 16 -108.71 -1.69 -95.47
N ALA A 17 -108.49 -1.21 -96.70
CA ALA A 17 -109.48 -1.29 -97.78
C ALA A 17 -109.59 -2.75 -98.27
N ALA A 18 -110.69 -3.41 -97.95
CA ALA A 18 -111.00 -4.75 -98.41
C ALA A 18 -111.11 -4.80 -99.95
N LYS A 19 -110.42 -5.77 -100.57
CA LYS A 19 -110.59 -6.16 -101.98
C LYS A 19 -112.06 -6.47 -102.23
N GLY A 20 -112.77 -5.53 -102.85
CA GLY A 20 -114.23 -5.57 -103.03
C GLY A 20 -114.92 -4.25 -102.69
N ALA A 21 -114.23 -3.25 -102.12
CA ALA A 21 -114.81 -1.93 -101.89
C ALA A 21 -114.56 -0.98 -103.07
N THR A 22 -115.61 -0.31 -103.54
CA THR A 22 -115.49 0.80 -104.52
C THR A 22 -115.88 2.11 -103.86
N LEU A 23 -115.23 3.21 -104.21
CA LEU A 23 -115.58 4.51 -103.65
C LEU A 23 -116.94 4.99 -104.16
N CYS A 24 -117.71 5.61 -103.27
CA CYS A 24 -118.95 6.29 -103.62
C CYS A 24 -118.67 7.39 -104.62
N LYS A 25 -119.40 7.38 -105.73
CA LYS A 25 -119.19 8.35 -106.82
C LYS A 25 -119.50 9.80 -106.41
N ARG A 26 -120.18 10.03 -105.28
CA ARG A 26 -120.58 11.36 -104.81
C ARG A 26 -119.68 11.89 -103.68
N CYS A 27 -119.56 11.15 -102.57
CA CYS A 27 -118.82 11.59 -101.38
C CYS A 27 -117.45 10.91 -101.20
N GLY A 28 -117.06 9.99 -102.09
CA GLY A 28 -115.80 9.26 -101.99
C GLY A 28 -115.74 8.19 -100.89
N THR A 29 -116.77 8.02 -100.07
CA THR A 29 -116.80 7.00 -98.99
C THR A 29 -116.71 5.57 -99.57
N PRO A 30 -115.88 4.67 -99.01
CA PRO A 30 -115.76 3.29 -99.51
C PRO A 30 -117.06 2.49 -99.33
N ILE A 31 -117.54 1.85 -100.39
CA ILE A 31 -118.76 1.05 -100.42
C ILE A 31 -118.39 -0.43 -100.54
N PRO A 32 -118.83 -1.30 -99.60
CA PRO A 32 -118.62 -2.74 -99.74
C PRO A 32 -119.47 -3.30 -100.89
N GLN A 33 -118.83 -3.92 -101.89
CA GLN A 33 -119.54 -4.66 -102.95
C GLN A 33 -119.86 -6.08 -102.47
N GLN A 34 -121.05 -6.57 -102.81
CA GLN A 34 -121.42 -7.97 -102.59
C GLN A 34 -120.82 -8.83 -103.72
N PRO A 35 -120.07 -9.91 -103.42
CA PRO A 35 -119.56 -10.81 -104.45
C PRO A 35 -120.69 -11.67 -105.03
N GLY A 36 -121.12 -11.41 -106.27
CA GLY A 36 -122.17 -12.20 -106.95
C GLY A 36 -122.81 -11.50 -108.16
N ARG A 37 -123.63 -12.22 -108.94
CA ARG A 37 -124.35 -11.69 -110.11
C ARG A 37 -125.34 -10.58 -109.68
N GLY A 38 -124.91 -9.33 -109.79
CA GLY A 38 -125.70 -8.12 -109.55
C GLY A 38 -124.96 -6.87 -110.01
N ARG A 39 -125.69 -5.76 -110.25
CA ARG A 39 -125.07 -4.49 -110.67
C ARG A 39 -124.30 -3.87 -109.48
N PRO A 40 -123.01 -3.50 -109.63
CA PRO A 40 -122.23 -2.91 -108.55
C PRO A 40 -122.90 -1.66 -107.94
N ARG A 41 -122.86 -1.54 -106.62
CA ARG A 41 -123.38 -0.39 -105.89
C ARG A 41 -122.48 0.83 -106.12
N LEU A 42 -122.98 1.89 -106.74
CA LEU A 42 -122.19 3.09 -107.08
C LEU A 42 -122.23 4.19 -106.01
N TYR A 43 -123.18 4.10 -105.08
CA TYR A 43 -123.42 5.09 -104.03
C TYR A 43 -123.55 4.40 -102.68
N CYS A 44 -123.05 5.04 -101.61
CA CYS A 44 -123.12 4.48 -100.26
C CYS A 44 -124.57 4.40 -99.79
N ALA A 45 -124.86 3.37 -98.98
CA ALA A 45 -126.18 3.17 -98.38
C ALA A 45 -126.34 3.90 -97.03
N GLU A 46 -125.22 4.16 -96.35
CA GLU A 46 -125.18 4.83 -95.04
C GLU A 46 -125.42 6.34 -95.11
N GLY A 47 -125.41 6.93 -96.30
CA GLY A 47 -125.71 8.34 -96.50
C GLY A 47 -126.72 8.56 -97.62
N ASP A 48 -127.20 9.80 -97.74
CA ASP A 48 -128.22 10.18 -98.72
C ASP A 48 -127.69 10.20 -100.18
N CYS A 49 -126.45 9.79 -100.42
CA CYS A 49 -125.82 9.81 -101.75
C CYS A 49 -126.59 8.99 -102.79
N ALA A 50 -127.14 7.82 -102.42
CA ALA A 50 -127.94 7.00 -103.32
C ALA A 50 -129.29 7.65 -103.65
N ALA A 51 -129.96 8.22 -102.63
CA ALA A 51 -131.22 8.94 -102.78
C ALA A 51 -131.06 10.24 -103.58
N GLN A 52 -129.98 10.99 -103.35
CA GLN A 52 -129.62 12.18 -104.12
C GLN A 52 -129.29 11.84 -105.56
N ALA A 53 -128.50 10.79 -105.81
CA ALA A 53 -128.20 10.36 -107.18
C ALA A 53 -129.46 9.88 -107.93
N LYS A 54 -130.44 9.33 -107.22
CA LYS A 54 -131.77 9.00 -107.78
C LYS A 54 -132.54 10.27 -108.09
N ARG A 55 -132.69 11.19 -107.13
CA ARG A 55 -133.33 12.50 -107.32
C ARG A 55 -132.71 13.27 -108.49
N GLN A 56 -131.38 13.33 -108.58
CA GLN A 56 -130.68 14.01 -109.67
C GLN A 56 -130.95 13.39 -111.05
N ARG A 57 -131.16 12.06 -111.13
CA ARG A 57 -131.55 11.39 -112.39
C ARG A 57 -133.02 11.63 -112.72
N GLU A 58 -133.88 11.64 -111.71
CA GLU A 58 -135.30 11.99 -111.87
C GLU A 58 -135.42 13.44 -112.33
N LEU A 59 -134.72 14.39 -111.70
CA LEU A 59 -134.64 15.79 -112.12
C LEU A 59 -134.18 15.94 -113.58
N ARG A 60 -133.12 15.22 -113.98
CA ARG A 60 -132.65 15.21 -115.38
C ARG A 60 -133.68 14.70 -116.38
N ARG A 61 -134.64 13.87 -115.93
CA ARG A 61 -135.70 13.31 -116.78
C ARG A 61 -136.97 14.16 -116.75
N SER A 62 -137.31 14.74 -115.59
CA SER A 62 -138.57 15.47 -115.37
C SER A 62 -138.51 16.91 -115.87
N THR A 63 -137.33 17.52 -115.96
CA THR A 63 -137.17 18.91 -116.43
C THR A 63 -136.06 19.04 -117.48
N PRO A 64 -136.28 18.57 -118.73
CA PRO A 64 -135.38 18.85 -119.84
C PRO A 64 -135.48 20.33 -120.24
N GLY A 65 -134.41 21.12 -120.05
CA GLY A 65 -134.37 22.53 -120.46
C GLY A 65 -133.61 23.44 -119.50
N LEU A 66 -133.85 24.75 -119.62
CA LEU A 66 -133.22 25.80 -118.81
C LEU A 66 -133.55 25.66 -117.31
N GLU A 67 -134.79 25.31 -116.98
CA GLU A 67 -135.26 25.15 -115.60
C GLU A 67 -134.53 24.02 -114.86
N GLY A 68 -134.28 22.89 -115.53
CA GLY A 68 -133.48 21.80 -114.96
C GLY A 68 -131.99 22.11 -114.87
N ALA A 69 -131.48 23.07 -115.66
CA ALA A 69 -130.12 23.59 -115.49
C ALA A 69 -130.03 24.55 -114.29
N LEU A 70 -131.05 25.37 -114.06
CA LEU A 70 -131.17 26.25 -112.90
C LEU A 70 -131.21 25.46 -111.59
N ALA A 71 -132.08 24.44 -111.50
CA ALA A 71 -132.18 23.60 -110.30
C ALA A 71 -130.85 22.87 -109.98
N ARG A 72 -130.07 22.49 -110.99
CA ARG A 72 -128.73 21.90 -110.79
C ARG A 72 -127.69 22.92 -110.33
N ALA A 73 -127.79 24.16 -110.82
CA ALA A 73 -126.93 25.23 -110.36
C ALA A 73 -127.23 25.52 -108.89
N GLU A 74 -128.50 25.61 -108.50
CA GLU A 74 -128.95 25.77 -107.11
C GLU A 74 -128.42 24.63 -106.22
N GLU A 75 -128.60 23.36 -106.60
CA GLU A 75 -128.04 22.22 -105.84
C GLU A 75 -126.50 22.28 -105.70
N LEU A 76 -125.80 22.77 -106.74
CA LEU A 76 -124.34 22.93 -106.67
C LEU A 76 -123.96 24.09 -105.75
N TYR A 77 -124.71 25.18 -105.76
CA TYR A 77 -124.51 26.31 -104.85
C TYR A 77 -124.71 25.89 -103.40
N GLU A 78 -125.81 25.20 -103.09
CA GLU A 78 -126.06 24.65 -101.74
C GLU A 78 -124.93 23.69 -101.31
N GLN A 79 -124.42 22.87 -102.23
CA GLN A 79 -123.32 21.97 -101.94
C GLN A 79 -122.01 22.72 -101.66
N ILE A 80 -121.69 23.75 -102.44
CA ILE A 80 -120.50 24.58 -102.23
C ILE A 80 -120.62 25.31 -100.88
N GLU A 81 -121.78 25.92 -100.60
CA GLU A 81 -122.07 26.61 -99.34
C GLU A 81 -121.91 25.66 -98.15
N GLN A 82 -122.47 24.44 -98.22
CA GLN A 82 -122.35 23.45 -97.17
C GLN A 82 -120.91 22.96 -96.99
N SER A 83 -120.15 22.75 -98.08
CA SER A 83 -118.75 22.32 -98.00
C SER A 83 -117.85 23.42 -97.42
N MET A 84 -118.07 24.68 -97.82
CA MET A 84 -117.34 25.83 -97.31
C MET A 84 -117.66 26.08 -95.84
N ALA A 85 -118.94 26.01 -95.44
CA ALA A 85 -119.35 26.08 -94.05
C ALA A 85 -118.69 24.98 -93.21
N SER A 86 -118.60 23.75 -93.73
CA SER A 86 -117.94 22.64 -93.03
C SER A 86 -116.42 22.80 -92.87
N ALA A 87 -115.75 23.44 -93.85
CA ALA A 87 -114.31 23.72 -93.79
C ALA A 87 -114.00 24.94 -92.91
N LEU A 88 -114.88 25.95 -92.91
CA LEU A 88 -114.74 27.15 -92.11
C LEU A 88 -115.16 26.95 -90.65
N ALA A 89 -116.10 26.04 -90.36
CA ALA A 89 -116.54 25.75 -89.00
C ALA A 89 -115.39 25.44 -88.01
N PRO A 90 -114.45 24.51 -88.30
CA PRO A 90 -113.34 24.23 -87.39
C PRO A 90 -112.35 25.39 -87.29
N LEU A 91 -112.18 26.19 -88.36
CA LEU A 91 -111.34 27.39 -88.32
C LEU A 91 -111.97 28.51 -87.49
N ALA A 92 -113.29 28.67 -87.58
CA ALA A 92 -114.04 29.61 -86.76
C ALA A 92 -114.08 29.17 -85.29
N GLU A 93 -114.12 27.88 -85.01
CA GLU A 93 -114.02 27.31 -83.66
C GLU A 93 -112.61 27.50 -83.07
N ALA A 94 -111.56 27.22 -83.85
CA ALA A 94 -110.18 27.49 -83.43
C ALA A 94 -109.92 28.98 -83.21
N LEU A 95 -110.42 29.85 -84.10
CA LEU A 95 -110.32 31.29 -83.94
C LEU A 95 -111.11 31.76 -82.71
N ARG A 96 -112.31 31.21 -82.44
CA ARG A 96 -113.05 31.49 -81.20
C ARG A 96 -112.24 31.03 -79.98
N ALA A 97 -111.65 29.83 -79.99
CA ALA A 97 -110.81 29.35 -78.88
C ALA A 97 -109.53 30.19 -78.66
N GLU A 98 -109.07 30.95 -79.67
CA GLU A 98 -107.92 31.85 -79.53
C GLU A 98 -108.31 33.32 -79.27
N THR A 99 -109.50 33.75 -79.70
CA THR A 99 -109.96 35.14 -79.61
C THR A 99 -111.03 35.36 -78.55
N ASP A 100 -111.62 34.31 -77.98
CA ASP A 100 -112.56 34.42 -76.88
C ASP A 100 -111.82 34.97 -75.65
N PRO A 101 -112.17 36.19 -75.18
CA PRO A 101 -111.51 36.79 -74.04
C PRO A 101 -111.56 35.90 -72.79
N ALA A 102 -112.61 35.08 -72.61
CA ALA A 102 -112.73 34.20 -71.46
C ALA A 102 -111.66 33.09 -71.45
N GLU A 103 -111.38 32.47 -72.60
CA GLU A 103 -110.33 31.44 -72.70
C GLU A 103 -108.93 32.04 -72.55
N VAL A 104 -108.69 33.22 -73.12
CA VAL A 104 -107.40 33.91 -72.99
C VAL A 104 -107.14 34.32 -71.55
N GLU A 105 -108.14 34.87 -70.86
CA GLU A 105 -108.03 35.20 -69.43
C GLU A 105 -107.79 33.95 -68.56
N ALA A 106 -108.44 32.82 -68.88
CA ALA A 106 -108.21 31.55 -68.19
C ALA A 106 -106.76 31.06 -68.39
N ARG A 107 -106.24 31.07 -69.62
CA ARG A 107 -104.84 30.70 -69.92
C ARG A 107 -103.85 31.64 -69.25
N LEU A 108 -104.13 32.95 -69.25
CA LEU A 108 -103.30 33.93 -68.53
C LEU A 108 -103.34 33.71 -67.01
N ALA A 109 -104.48 33.33 -66.44
CA ALA A 109 -104.60 33.00 -65.03
C ALA A 109 -103.79 31.74 -64.67
N GLU A 110 -103.84 30.70 -65.51
CA GLU A 110 -103.03 29.48 -65.37
C GLU A 110 -101.53 29.81 -65.42
N VAL A 111 -101.06 30.51 -66.45
CA VAL A 111 -99.64 30.91 -66.58
C VAL A 111 -99.20 31.79 -65.40
N ARG A 112 -100.06 32.70 -64.92
CA ARG A 112 -99.77 33.51 -63.73
C ARG A 112 -99.68 32.65 -62.47
N SER A 113 -100.54 31.64 -62.33
CA SER A 113 -100.51 30.68 -61.22
C SER A 113 -99.24 29.83 -61.24
N ASP A 114 -98.83 29.34 -62.41
CA ASP A 114 -97.61 28.56 -62.59
C ASP A 114 -96.35 29.40 -62.34
N ALA A 115 -96.33 30.64 -62.85
CA ALA A 115 -95.26 31.58 -62.58
C ALA A 115 -95.17 31.93 -61.09
N ALA A 116 -96.31 32.18 -60.44
CA ALA A 116 -96.36 32.43 -59.00
C ALA A 116 -95.86 31.22 -58.19
N SER A 117 -96.24 30.01 -58.59
CA SER A 117 -95.80 28.75 -57.96
C SER A 117 -94.29 28.54 -58.14
N THR A 118 -93.75 28.83 -59.32
CA THR A 118 -92.31 28.74 -59.61
C THR A 118 -91.51 29.76 -58.79
N VAL A 119 -91.99 31.00 -58.69
CA VAL A 119 -91.35 32.04 -57.86
C VAL A 119 -91.42 31.69 -56.37
N ALA A 120 -92.54 31.13 -55.91
CA ALA A 120 -92.68 30.66 -54.54
C ALA A 120 -91.69 29.52 -54.23
N ALA A 121 -91.55 28.55 -55.14
CA ALA A 121 -90.58 27.47 -55.01
C ALA A 121 -89.13 28.00 -54.98
N ALA A 122 -88.77 28.90 -55.90
CA ALA A 122 -87.43 29.50 -55.93
C ALA A 122 -87.10 30.32 -54.66
N ARG A 123 -88.10 31.00 -54.09
CA ARG A 123 -87.93 31.70 -52.80
C ARG A 123 -87.75 30.73 -51.64
N ALA A 124 -88.55 29.65 -51.60
CA ALA A 124 -88.42 28.61 -50.59
C ALA A 124 -87.02 27.94 -50.65
N GLU A 125 -86.52 27.61 -51.85
CA GLU A 125 -85.18 27.06 -52.04
C GLU A 125 -84.09 28.05 -51.59
N ARG A 126 -84.22 29.33 -51.96
CA ARG A 126 -83.27 30.37 -51.51
C ARG A 126 -83.26 30.49 -49.99
N ASP A 127 -84.43 30.50 -49.36
CA ASP A 127 -84.55 30.64 -47.92
C ASP A 127 -84.00 29.40 -47.19
N GLU A 128 -84.18 28.20 -47.74
CA GLU A 128 -83.55 26.97 -47.25
C GLU A 128 -82.02 26.99 -47.41
N VAL A 129 -81.50 27.47 -48.54
CA VAL A 129 -80.04 27.63 -48.72
C VAL A 129 -79.49 28.67 -47.74
N ALA A 130 -80.21 29.77 -47.53
CA ALA A 130 -79.81 30.81 -46.57
C ALA A 130 -79.81 30.27 -45.14
N SER A 131 -80.81 29.48 -44.73
CA SER A 131 -80.86 28.88 -43.40
C SER A 131 -79.76 27.83 -43.20
N ARG A 132 -79.49 26.99 -44.20
CA ARG A 132 -78.37 26.03 -44.18
C ARG A 132 -77.02 26.73 -44.10
N ALA A 133 -76.84 27.82 -44.85
CA ALA A 133 -75.61 28.61 -44.78
C ALA A 133 -75.43 29.30 -43.43
N ALA A 134 -76.50 29.75 -42.79
CA ALA A 134 -76.44 30.30 -41.43
C ALA A 134 -76.05 29.23 -40.40
N ALA A 135 -76.68 28.04 -40.46
CA ALA A 135 -76.34 26.91 -39.58
C ALA A 135 -74.87 26.48 -39.72
N LEU A 136 -74.37 26.36 -40.96
CA LEU A 136 -72.96 26.00 -41.21
C LEU A 136 -71.97 27.04 -40.69
N ARG A 137 -72.34 28.34 -40.68
CA ARG A 137 -71.50 29.38 -40.08
C ARG A 137 -71.45 29.26 -38.56
N GLU A 138 -72.60 29.03 -37.93
CA GLU A 138 -72.67 28.82 -36.48
C GLU A 138 -71.87 27.57 -36.06
N GLU A 139 -71.97 26.47 -36.81
CA GLU A 139 -71.16 25.26 -36.61
C GLU A 139 -69.66 25.54 -36.78
N LEU A 140 -69.27 26.32 -37.78
CA LEU A 140 -67.87 26.69 -38.01
C LEU A 140 -67.32 27.56 -36.86
N GLU A 141 -68.08 28.55 -36.41
CA GLU A 141 -67.71 29.41 -35.28
C GLU A 141 -67.58 28.58 -33.98
N ALA A 142 -68.52 27.65 -33.74
CA ALA A 142 -68.44 26.73 -32.62
C ALA A 142 -67.19 25.83 -32.68
N ALA A 143 -66.89 25.27 -33.86
CA ALA A 143 -65.70 24.44 -34.08
C ALA A 143 -64.40 25.26 -33.91
N GLN A 144 -64.36 26.50 -34.38
CA GLN A 144 -63.22 27.40 -34.17
C GLN A 144 -63.03 27.70 -32.67
N GLY A 145 -64.11 27.98 -31.94
CA GLY A 145 -64.06 28.17 -30.50
C GLY A 145 -63.65 26.91 -29.72
N GLU A 146 -63.90 25.70 -30.23
CA GLU A 146 -63.35 24.46 -29.68
C GLU A 146 -61.85 24.32 -29.92
N VAL A 147 -61.38 24.63 -31.12
CA VAL A 147 -59.95 24.60 -31.48
C VAL A 147 -59.17 25.60 -30.63
N GLU A 148 -59.67 26.82 -30.46
CA GLU A 148 -59.02 27.85 -29.62
C GLU A 148 -58.94 27.41 -28.15
N ARG A 149 -60.02 26.83 -27.60
CA ARG A 149 -60.02 26.27 -26.24
C ARG A 149 -59.03 25.11 -26.10
N ALA A 150 -58.96 24.22 -27.08
CA ALA A 150 -58.02 23.12 -27.08
C ALA A 150 -56.57 23.61 -27.18
N ALA A 151 -56.29 24.61 -28.01
CA ALA A 151 -54.98 25.25 -28.11
C ALA A 151 -54.57 25.91 -26.79
N GLY A 152 -55.45 26.69 -26.17
CA GLY A 152 -55.18 27.28 -24.85
C GLY A 152 -54.96 26.24 -23.75
N ALA A 153 -55.68 25.13 -23.78
CA ALA A 153 -55.47 24.01 -22.85
C ALA A 153 -54.11 23.33 -23.06
N LEU A 154 -53.66 23.17 -24.30
CA LEU A 154 -52.35 22.62 -24.65
C LEU A 154 -51.23 23.55 -24.16
N GLU A 155 -51.32 24.84 -24.44
CA GLU A 155 -50.34 25.84 -23.97
C GLU A 155 -50.24 25.85 -22.44
N ALA A 156 -51.38 25.85 -21.73
CA ALA A 156 -51.41 25.77 -20.28
C ALA A 156 -50.85 24.44 -19.73
N ALA A 157 -51.01 23.33 -20.47
CA ALA A 157 -50.40 22.05 -20.12
C ALA A 157 -48.87 22.08 -20.31
N GLU A 158 -48.38 22.69 -21.40
CA GLU A 158 -46.94 22.84 -21.65
C GLU A 158 -46.26 23.73 -20.62
N VAL A 159 -46.88 24.85 -20.22
CA VAL A 159 -46.36 25.71 -19.16
C VAL A 159 -46.24 24.94 -17.85
N ARG A 160 -47.30 24.25 -17.43
CA ARG A 160 -47.28 23.41 -16.22
C ARG A 160 -46.23 22.30 -16.30
N ALA A 161 -46.03 21.69 -17.46
CA ALA A 161 -45.00 20.68 -17.66
C ALA A 161 -43.59 21.27 -17.53
N LYS A 162 -43.32 22.45 -18.11
CA LYS A 162 -42.05 23.16 -17.98
C LYS A 162 -41.76 23.55 -16.53
N GLU A 163 -42.77 24.07 -15.82
CA GLU A 163 -42.67 24.41 -14.39
C GLU A 163 -42.39 23.17 -13.53
N ALA A 164 -43.08 22.06 -13.79
CA ALA A 164 -42.84 20.80 -13.07
C ALA A 164 -41.44 20.24 -13.30
N VAL A 165 -40.91 20.33 -14.54
CA VAL A 165 -39.53 19.93 -14.84
C VAL A 165 -38.54 20.86 -14.14
N ALA A 166 -38.74 22.17 -14.17
CA ALA A 166 -37.89 23.14 -13.47
C ALA A 166 -37.87 22.87 -11.95
N ALA A 167 -39.03 22.69 -11.33
CA ALA A 167 -39.15 22.35 -9.91
C ALA A 167 -38.43 21.04 -9.56
N ARG A 168 -38.51 20.02 -10.43
CA ARG A 168 -37.79 18.76 -10.24
C ARG A 168 -36.28 18.93 -10.33
N VAL A 169 -35.78 19.72 -11.27
CA VAL A 169 -34.33 20.01 -11.40
C VAL A 169 -33.82 20.72 -10.16
N GLU A 170 -34.54 21.73 -9.65
CA GLU A 170 -34.17 22.42 -8.42
C GLU A 170 -34.21 21.51 -7.20
N ALA A 171 -35.22 20.63 -7.09
CA ALA A 171 -35.29 19.64 -6.01
C ALA A 171 -34.10 18.66 -6.03
N VAL A 172 -33.67 18.23 -7.23
CA VAL A 172 -32.48 17.36 -7.38
C VAL A 172 -31.21 18.11 -6.96
N ARG A 173 -31.02 19.35 -7.42
CA ARG A 173 -29.88 20.18 -7.02
C ARG A 173 -29.81 20.40 -5.51
N ALA A 174 -30.95 20.70 -4.89
CA ALA A 174 -31.03 20.86 -3.43
C ALA A 174 -30.68 19.55 -2.69
N ALA A 175 -31.13 18.41 -3.21
CA ALA A 175 -30.81 17.10 -2.63
C ALA A 175 -29.32 16.74 -2.78
N GLU A 176 -28.68 17.10 -3.89
CA GLU A 176 -27.24 16.92 -4.11
C GLU A 176 -26.42 17.81 -3.17
N ALA A 177 -26.76 19.10 -3.06
CA ALA A 177 -26.12 20.03 -2.13
C ALA A 177 -26.22 19.54 -0.67
N ALA A 178 -27.40 19.07 -0.25
CA ALA A 178 -27.58 18.51 1.09
C ALA A 178 -26.74 17.25 1.33
N ARG A 179 -26.53 16.41 0.30
CA ARG A 179 -25.65 15.24 0.41
C ARG A 179 -24.19 15.64 0.53
N GLU A 180 -23.75 16.64 -0.23
CA GLU A 180 -22.38 17.18 -0.15
C GLU A 180 -22.11 17.79 1.24
N GLU A 181 -23.05 18.58 1.77
CA GLU A 181 -22.95 19.13 3.13
C GLU A 181 -22.88 18.02 4.18
N THR A 182 -23.73 17.00 4.07
CA THR A 182 -23.72 15.85 4.97
C THR A 182 -22.40 15.07 4.87
N ALA A 183 -21.88 14.86 3.67
CA ALA A 183 -20.60 14.20 3.45
C ALA A 183 -19.44 15.01 4.04
N GLY A 184 -19.47 16.33 3.89
CA GLY A 184 -18.52 17.25 4.52
C GLY A 184 -18.55 17.17 6.04
N ALA A 185 -19.75 17.23 6.64
CA ALA A 185 -19.94 17.10 8.09
C ALA A 185 -19.45 15.75 8.62
N VAL A 186 -19.69 14.66 7.90
CA VAL A 186 -19.18 13.32 8.26
C VAL A 186 -17.65 13.28 8.17
N ALA A 187 -17.05 13.84 7.12
CA ALA A 187 -15.60 13.89 6.97
C ALA A 187 -14.94 14.69 8.09
N GLU A 188 -15.51 15.85 8.45
CA GLU A 188 -15.06 16.67 9.58
C GLU A 188 -15.18 15.92 10.91
N ALA A 189 -16.30 15.23 11.15
CA ALA A 189 -16.49 14.41 12.35
C ALA A 189 -15.47 13.27 12.44
N VAL A 190 -15.17 12.60 11.32
CA VAL A 190 -14.13 11.54 11.26
C VAL A 190 -12.75 12.13 11.55
N ALA A 191 -12.40 13.28 10.97
CA ALA A 191 -11.14 13.96 11.24
C ALA A 191 -11.03 14.37 12.72
N ALA A 192 -12.10 14.89 13.31
CA ALA A 192 -12.14 15.24 14.74
C ALA A 192 -11.97 14.01 15.64
N VAL A 193 -12.59 12.87 15.30
CA VAL A 193 -12.39 11.60 16.03
C VAL A 193 -10.94 11.12 15.92
N ALA A 194 -10.34 11.20 14.73
CA ALA A 194 -8.93 10.83 14.51
C ALA A 194 -7.99 11.71 15.34
N GLY A 195 -8.19 13.04 15.32
CA GLY A 195 -7.42 13.99 16.12
C GLY A 195 -7.54 13.74 17.62
N ARG A 196 -8.74 13.40 18.13
CA ARG A 196 -8.90 13.00 19.54
C ARG A 196 -8.11 11.74 19.88
N LYS A 197 -8.15 10.71 19.03
CA LYS A 197 -7.39 9.47 19.25
C LYS A 197 -5.88 9.71 19.26
N GLU A 198 -5.38 10.56 18.36
CA GLU A 198 -3.97 10.95 18.33
C GLU A 198 -3.58 11.73 19.59
N ALA A 199 -4.41 12.68 20.03
CA ALA A 199 -4.19 13.41 21.28
C ALA A 199 -4.19 12.47 22.50
N GLU A 200 -5.10 11.51 22.57
CA GLU A 200 -5.12 10.48 23.63
C GLU A 200 -3.86 9.59 23.60
N ALA A 201 -3.40 9.21 22.41
CA ALA A 201 -2.17 8.41 22.27
C ALA A 201 -0.93 9.20 22.71
N LEU A 202 -0.83 10.48 22.33
CA LEU A 202 0.24 11.38 22.78
C LEU A 202 0.19 11.60 24.30
N ALA A 203 -1.00 11.74 24.88
CA ALA A 203 -1.16 11.86 26.33
C ALA A 203 -0.67 10.60 27.06
N ARG A 204 -1.04 9.40 26.59
CA ARG A 204 -0.55 8.14 27.16
C ARG A 204 0.96 7.99 27.04
N ALA A 205 1.52 8.29 25.88
CA ALA A 205 2.97 8.25 25.67
C ALA A 205 3.71 9.23 26.61
N ALA A 206 3.13 10.42 26.84
CA ALA A 206 3.68 11.38 27.79
C ALA A 206 3.59 10.90 29.24
N GLU A 207 2.52 10.21 29.64
CA GLU A 207 2.39 9.60 30.96
C GLU A 207 3.40 8.47 31.16
N GLU A 208 3.57 7.60 30.17
CA GLU A 208 4.58 6.52 30.19
C GLU A 208 6.00 7.08 30.28
N ALA A 209 6.32 8.11 29.50
CA ALA A 209 7.61 8.79 29.56
C ALA A 209 7.85 9.45 30.94
N ARG A 210 6.82 10.04 31.55
CA ARG A 210 6.90 10.57 32.92
C ARG A 210 7.15 9.46 33.94
N ALA A 211 6.45 8.34 33.84
CA ALA A 211 6.64 7.19 34.72
C ALA A 211 8.05 6.62 34.60
N ALA A 212 8.57 6.47 33.38
CA ALA A 212 9.94 6.04 33.12
C ALA A 212 10.96 7.01 33.74
N ALA A 213 10.80 8.32 33.53
CA ALA A 213 11.69 9.33 34.11
C ALA A 213 11.67 9.32 35.65
N VAL A 214 10.52 9.07 36.28
CA VAL A 214 10.42 8.91 37.73
C VAL A 214 11.17 7.66 38.20
N SER A 215 10.98 6.52 37.52
CA SER A 215 11.68 5.27 37.83
C SER A 215 13.20 5.39 37.67
N GLU A 216 13.67 6.06 36.62
CA GLU A 216 15.10 6.33 36.41
C GLU A 216 15.67 7.22 37.51
N ARG A 217 14.92 8.26 37.92
CA ARG A 217 15.31 9.13 39.03
C ARG A 217 15.42 8.34 40.34
N GLU A 218 14.46 7.48 40.64
CA GLU A 218 14.48 6.64 41.84
C GLU A 218 15.66 5.66 41.83
N ALA A 219 15.93 5.02 40.69
CA ALA A 219 17.10 4.15 40.52
C ALA A 219 18.41 4.94 40.69
N ALA A 220 18.51 6.16 40.15
CA ALA A 220 19.68 7.02 40.32
C ALA A 220 19.88 7.46 41.78
N VAL A 221 18.81 7.73 42.52
CA VAL A 221 18.87 8.04 43.96
C VAL A 221 19.35 6.81 44.74
N ALA A 222 18.76 5.63 44.51
CA ALA A 222 19.17 4.39 45.17
C ALA A 222 20.64 4.04 44.87
N ALA A 223 21.10 4.24 43.63
CA ALA A 223 22.50 4.03 43.25
C ALA A 223 23.45 5.00 43.96
N ARG A 224 23.04 6.27 44.17
CA ARG A 224 23.80 7.25 44.95
C ARG A 224 23.89 6.86 46.42
N GLU A 225 22.77 6.45 47.02
CA GLU A 225 22.75 5.97 48.41
C GLU A 225 23.65 4.75 48.60
N GLU A 226 23.63 3.80 47.66
CA GLU A 226 24.51 2.63 47.70
C GLU A 226 25.98 3.02 47.54
N ALA A 227 26.30 3.89 46.58
CA ALA A 227 27.66 4.40 46.40
C ALA A 227 28.16 5.12 47.66
N GLU A 228 27.29 5.87 48.35
CA GLU A 228 27.62 6.53 49.61
C GLU A 228 27.85 5.50 50.73
N ARG A 229 27.02 4.46 50.85
CA ARG A 229 27.23 3.35 51.80
C ARG A 229 28.58 2.67 51.57
N VAL A 230 28.90 2.34 50.32
CA VAL A 230 30.19 1.74 49.95
C VAL A 230 31.34 2.69 50.26
N ALA A 231 31.20 3.99 49.98
CA ALA A 231 32.23 4.97 50.29
C ALA A 231 32.44 5.17 51.80
N VAL A 232 31.39 5.08 52.62
CA VAL A 232 31.49 5.09 54.08
C VAL A 232 32.17 3.82 54.59
N ALA A 233 31.79 2.64 54.09
CA ALA A 233 32.41 1.37 54.44
C ALA A 233 33.91 1.34 54.09
N ALA A 234 34.27 1.75 52.86
CA ALA A 234 35.65 1.83 52.41
C ALA A 234 36.49 2.81 53.25
N ARG A 235 35.91 3.94 53.67
CA ARG A 235 36.57 4.87 54.61
C ARG A 235 36.82 4.20 55.97
N GLY A 236 35.83 3.50 56.52
CA GLY A 236 35.98 2.74 57.76
C GLY A 236 37.03 1.63 57.67
N GLU A 237 37.08 0.89 56.56
CA GLU A 237 38.10 -0.13 56.31
C GLU A 237 39.50 0.48 56.20
N ALA A 238 39.64 1.62 55.51
CA ALA A 238 40.90 2.33 55.38
C ALA A 238 41.40 2.86 56.73
N GLU A 239 40.52 3.38 57.57
CA GLU A 239 40.85 3.79 58.95
C GLU A 239 41.27 2.59 59.80
N ALA A 240 40.54 1.47 59.73
CA ALA A 240 40.91 0.24 60.43
C ALA A 240 42.25 -0.33 59.94
N ALA A 241 42.54 -0.24 58.64
CA ALA A 241 43.83 -0.63 58.07
C ALA A 241 44.97 0.25 58.56
N ARG A 242 44.76 1.57 58.66
CA ARG A 242 45.73 2.50 59.27
C ARG A 242 46.00 2.17 60.73
N ALA A 243 44.95 1.95 61.52
CA ALA A 243 45.10 1.58 62.93
C ALA A 243 45.90 0.26 63.10
N ARG A 244 45.65 -0.75 62.24
CA ARG A 244 46.45 -1.99 62.21
C ARG A 244 47.91 -1.73 61.82
N ALA A 245 48.15 -0.89 60.81
CA ALA A 245 49.50 -0.53 60.40
C ALA A 245 50.27 0.19 61.51
N ASP A 246 49.61 1.12 62.21
CA ASP A 246 50.17 1.83 63.36
C ASP A 246 50.50 0.85 64.51
N GLN A 247 49.61 -0.11 64.79
CA GLN A 247 49.85 -1.15 65.78
C GLN A 247 51.05 -2.03 65.42
N VAL A 248 51.13 -2.49 64.16
CA VAL A 248 52.28 -3.27 63.66
C VAL A 248 53.57 -2.44 63.74
N ALA A 249 53.52 -1.14 63.48
CA ALA A 249 54.68 -0.26 63.62
C ALA A 249 55.16 -0.14 65.07
N VAL A 250 54.23 -0.06 66.04
CA VAL A 250 54.55 -0.07 67.48
C VAL A 250 55.18 -1.40 67.89
N GLU A 251 54.57 -2.53 67.49
CA GLU A 251 55.07 -3.88 67.77
C GLU A 251 56.45 -4.10 67.14
N ALA A 252 56.67 -3.64 65.91
CA ALA A 252 57.98 -3.70 65.25
C ALA A 252 59.03 -2.85 65.97
N ALA A 253 58.67 -1.64 66.45
CA ALA A 253 59.56 -0.79 67.23
C ALA A 253 59.90 -1.40 68.60
N GLU A 254 58.99 -2.16 69.21
CA GLU A 254 59.26 -2.93 70.43
C GLU A 254 60.16 -4.13 70.17
N ALA A 255 59.92 -4.87 69.07
CA ALA A 255 60.76 -5.98 68.65
C ALA A 255 62.20 -5.52 68.32
N LEU A 256 62.36 -4.37 67.67
CA LEU A 256 63.67 -3.76 67.42
C LEU A 256 64.40 -3.42 68.72
N ARG A 257 63.73 -2.75 69.67
CA ARG A 257 64.30 -2.45 71.01
C ARG A 257 64.69 -3.72 71.78
N ALA A 258 63.87 -4.77 71.69
CA ALA A 258 64.18 -6.06 72.31
C ALA A 258 65.39 -6.75 71.63
N GLY A 259 65.49 -6.63 70.30
CA GLY A 259 66.61 -7.11 69.49
C GLY A 259 67.92 -6.39 69.83
N GLU A 260 67.90 -5.06 69.90
CA GLU A 260 69.04 -4.24 70.31
C GLU A 260 69.53 -4.62 71.72
N ALA A 261 68.63 -4.74 72.69
CA ALA A 261 68.98 -5.18 74.05
C ALA A 261 69.53 -6.63 74.08
N ALA A 262 69.10 -7.50 73.16
CA ALA A 262 69.65 -8.85 73.03
C ALA A 262 71.05 -8.85 72.40
N LEU A 263 71.29 -7.94 71.45
CA LEU A 263 72.60 -7.72 70.83
C LEU A 263 73.60 -7.18 71.85
N GLU A 264 73.25 -6.17 72.64
CA GLU A 264 74.09 -5.64 73.73
C GLU A 264 74.46 -6.74 74.75
N ARG A 265 73.51 -7.61 75.11
CA ARG A 265 73.80 -8.77 75.97
C ARG A 265 74.74 -9.78 75.31
N ALA A 266 74.68 -9.94 73.99
CA ALA A 266 75.58 -10.82 73.25
C ALA A 266 76.99 -10.22 73.13
N GLU A 267 77.10 -8.92 72.88
CA GLU A 267 78.37 -8.18 72.83
C GLU A 267 79.06 -8.17 74.20
N ALA A 268 78.31 -7.96 75.30
CA ALA A 268 78.86 -8.06 76.65
C ALA A 268 79.42 -9.46 76.95
N ARG A 269 78.77 -10.54 76.48
CA ARG A 269 79.29 -11.90 76.58
C ARG A 269 80.54 -12.12 75.73
N ALA A 270 80.57 -11.58 74.51
CA ALA A 270 81.74 -11.68 73.62
C ALA A 270 82.97 -10.95 74.20
N LEU A 271 82.78 -9.78 74.80
CA LEU A 271 83.83 -9.04 75.50
C LEU A 271 84.32 -9.79 76.75
N GLY A 272 83.43 -10.48 77.46
CA GLY A 272 83.80 -11.40 78.55
C GLY A 272 84.73 -12.52 78.09
N PHE A 273 84.41 -13.20 76.98
CA PHE A 273 85.27 -14.24 76.40
C PHE A 273 86.64 -13.72 75.93
N ILE A 274 86.71 -12.48 75.43
CA ILE A 274 87.99 -11.86 75.03
C ILE A 274 88.86 -11.59 76.27
N GLY A 275 88.27 -11.13 77.38
CA GLY A 275 88.98 -10.94 78.65
C GLY A 275 89.53 -12.23 79.25
N GLU A 276 88.75 -13.32 79.21
CA GLU A 276 89.20 -14.65 79.66
C GLU A 276 90.33 -15.21 78.80
N ARG A 277 90.23 -15.06 77.47
CA ARG A 277 91.28 -15.48 76.52
C ARG A 277 92.59 -14.72 76.76
N ASP A 278 92.53 -13.42 77.00
CA ASP A 278 93.72 -12.59 77.17
C ASP A 278 94.41 -12.87 78.53
N ALA A 279 93.63 -13.15 79.59
CA ALA A 279 94.18 -13.60 80.87
C ALA A 279 94.90 -14.96 80.77
N GLU A 280 94.33 -15.88 79.97
CA GLU A 280 94.92 -17.20 79.78
C GLU A 280 96.16 -17.15 78.86
N ARG A 281 96.17 -16.24 77.88
CA ARG A 281 97.36 -15.96 77.08
C ARG A 281 98.51 -15.42 77.94
N SER A 282 98.25 -14.51 78.88
CA SER A 282 99.27 -14.01 79.81
C SER A 282 99.81 -15.09 80.75
N ARG A 283 98.98 -16.06 81.18
CA ARG A 283 99.47 -17.22 81.95
C ARG A 283 100.37 -18.13 81.13
N VAL A 284 100.02 -18.41 79.87
CA VAL A 284 100.84 -19.20 78.96
C VAL A 284 102.17 -18.50 78.66
N GLU A 285 102.16 -17.19 78.42
CA GLU A 285 103.38 -16.40 78.20
C GLU A 285 104.30 -16.40 79.44
N SER A 286 103.76 -16.35 80.66
CA SER A 286 104.54 -16.50 81.91
C SER A 286 105.16 -17.89 82.05
N LEU A 287 104.40 -18.95 81.76
CA LEU A 287 104.88 -20.34 81.84
C LEU A 287 105.96 -20.63 80.79
N VAL A 288 105.86 -20.06 79.59
CA VAL A 288 106.90 -20.17 78.55
C VAL A 288 108.20 -19.46 78.96
N ALA A 289 108.10 -18.32 79.63
CA ALA A 289 109.27 -17.62 80.18
C ALA A 289 109.96 -18.43 81.29
N GLU A 290 109.20 -19.06 82.18
CA GLU A 290 109.73 -19.91 83.26
C GLU A 290 110.42 -21.17 82.73
N VAL A 291 109.85 -21.83 81.71
CA VAL A 291 110.47 -23.00 81.06
C VAL A 291 111.77 -22.63 80.32
N ALA A 292 111.84 -21.44 79.73
CA ALA A 292 113.05 -20.95 79.08
C ALA A 292 114.20 -20.68 80.07
N VAL A 293 113.89 -20.19 81.28
CA VAL A 293 114.87 -19.99 82.36
C VAL A 293 115.34 -21.34 82.92
N ALA A 294 114.41 -22.26 83.21
CA ALA A 294 114.75 -23.60 83.72
C ALA A 294 115.63 -24.41 82.76
N ARG A 295 115.40 -24.28 81.45
CA ARG A 295 116.24 -24.94 80.43
C ARG A 295 117.66 -24.36 80.39
N ARG A 296 117.80 -23.03 80.53
CA ARG A 296 119.10 -22.35 80.53
C ARG A 296 119.91 -22.72 81.78
N ASP A 297 119.26 -22.86 82.93
CA ASP A 297 119.91 -23.27 84.18
C ASP A 297 120.35 -24.75 84.14
N ALA A 298 119.56 -25.62 83.52
CA ALA A 298 119.93 -27.01 83.29
C ALA A 298 121.14 -27.16 82.33
N GLU A 299 121.19 -26.36 81.26
CA GLU A 299 122.32 -26.33 80.33
C GLU A 299 123.60 -25.79 81.01
N GLN A 300 123.50 -24.79 81.88
CA GLN A 300 124.64 -24.28 82.66
C GLN A 300 125.13 -25.28 83.73
N ALA A 301 124.22 -26.02 84.36
CA ALA A 301 124.58 -27.05 85.33
C ALA A 301 125.29 -28.25 84.65
N ALA A 302 124.83 -28.65 83.46
CA ALA A 302 125.47 -29.70 82.66
C ALA A 302 126.89 -29.30 82.17
N ALA A 303 127.07 -28.04 81.77
CA ALA A 303 128.38 -27.52 81.39
C ALA A 303 129.38 -27.55 82.56
N ARG A 304 128.97 -27.10 83.76
CA ARG A 304 129.81 -27.14 84.97
C ARG A 304 130.14 -28.56 85.41
N ALA A 305 129.22 -29.51 85.26
CA ALA A 305 129.46 -30.91 85.57
C ALA A 305 130.47 -31.56 84.60
N SER A 306 130.43 -31.20 83.32
CA SER A 306 131.40 -31.68 82.33
C SER A 306 132.80 -31.09 82.54
N GLU A 307 132.88 -29.83 82.98
CA GLU A 307 134.14 -29.14 83.27
C GLU A 307 134.83 -29.74 84.51
N LEU A 308 134.07 -29.99 85.58
CA LEU A 308 134.56 -30.67 86.79
C LEU A 308 134.96 -32.12 86.54
N GLY A 309 134.28 -32.82 85.62
CA GLY A 309 134.67 -34.16 85.18
C GLY A 309 136.01 -34.18 84.44
N GLY A 310 136.20 -33.22 83.52
CA GLY A 310 137.45 -33.07 82.79
C GLY A 310 138.65 -32.70 83.67
N ASP A 311 138.43 -31.88 84.71
CA ASP A 311 139.46 -31.52 85.66
C ASP A 311 139.84 -32.69 86.60
N LEU A 312 138.87 -33.53 87.01
CA LEU A 312 139.14 -34.74 87.79
C LEU A 312 139.94 -35.79 87.01
N ASP A 313 139.66 -35.96 85.72
CA ASP A 313 140.40 -36.89 84.86
C ASP A 313 141.82 -36.40 84.57
N ARG A 314 142.01 -35.08 84.43
CA ARG A 314 143.35 -34.46 84.30
C ARG A 314 144.20 -34.68 85.55
N VAL A 315 143.64 -34.41 86.74
CA VAL A 315 144.35 -34.62 88.02
C VAL A 315 144.66 -36.10 88.27
N ARG A 316 143.78 -37.02 87.85
CA ARG A 316 144.06 -38.47 87.91
C ARG A 316 145.19 -38.89 86.96
N GLY A 317 145.26 -38.32 85.76
CA GLY A 317 146.37 -38.54 84.83
C GLY A 317 147.69 -38.05 85.39
N GLU A 318 147.73 -36.81 85.89
CA GLU A 318 148.93 -36.21 86.50
C GLU A 318 149.42 -37.00 87.73
N LEU A 319 148.51 -37.55 88.54
CA LEU A 319 148.87 -38.39 89.68
C LEU A 319 149.43 -39.76 89.24
N ALA A 320 148.88 -40.35 88.17
CA ALA A 320 149.38 -41.61 87.62
C ALA A 320 150.80 -41.46 87.03
N ASP A 321 151.04 -40.36 86.32
CA ASP A 321 152.35 -40.02 85.75
C ASP A 321 153.38 -39.72 86.85
N ALA A 322 152.99 -38.97 87.90
CA ALA A 322 153.87 -38.71 89.04
C ALA A 322 154.24 -39.99 89.83
N VAL A 323 153.33 -40.96 89.92
CA VAL A 323 153.59 -42.27 90.55
C VAL A 323 154.48 -43.15 89.67
N ALA A 324 154.35 -43.08 88.34
CA ALA A 324 155.24 -43.75 87.41
C ALA A 324 156.66 -43.17 87.47
N ASP A 325 156.80 -41.84 87.49
CA ASP A 325 158.08 -41.15 87.62
C ASP A 325 158.76 -41.43 88.97
N ALA A 326 157.99 -41.50 90.06
CA ALA A 326 158.50 -41.89 91.36
C ALA A 326 159.05 -43.33 91.37
N ARG A 327 158.36 -44.29 90.71
CA ARG A 327 158.84 -45.67 90.59
C ARG A 327 160.11 -45.80 89.75
N VAL A 328 160.21 -45.04 88.66
CA VAL A 328 161.42 -44.98 87.82
C VAL A 328 162.58 -44.34 88.58
N SER A 329 162.31 -43.34 89.41
CA SER A 329 163.30 -42.68 90.25
C SER A 329 163.84 -43.61 91.35
N VAL A 330 162.95 -44.36 92.00
CA VAL A 330 163.32 -45.36 93.02
C VAL A 330 164.17 -46.48 92.40
N SER A 331 163.79 -47.04 91.23
CA SER A 331 164.59 -48.09 90.60
C SER A 331 165.96 -47.59 90.11
N ARG A 332 166.06 -46.31 89.71
CA ARG A 332 167.33 -45.68 89.36
C ARG A 332 168.25 -45.48 90.56
N VAL A 333 167.70 -45.14 91.73
CA VAL A 333 168.47 -45.01 92.98
C VAL A 333 168.94 -46.39 93.45
N GLU A 334 168.08 -47.40 93.43
CA GLU A 334 168.46 -48.79 93.77
C GLU A 334 169.54 -49.34 92.82
N ALA A 335 169.44 -49.06 91.52
CA ALA A 335 170.46 -49.44 90.54
C ALA A 335 171.80 -48.69 90.76
N ALA A 336 171.76 -47.42 91.14
CA ALA A 336 172.94 -46.62 91.44
C ALA A 336 173.61 -47.06 92.77
N GLU A 337 172.83 -47.46 93.76
CA GLU A 337 173.34 -48.01 95.02
C GLU A 337 173.99 -49.38 94.83
N ALA A 338 173.39 -50.27 94.03
CA ALA A 338 173.98 -51.55 93.64
C ALA A 338 175.31 -51.36 92.88
N ALA A 339 175.35 -50.44 91.92
CA ALA A 339 176.57 -50.07 91.19
C ALA A 339 177.64 -49.46 92.12
N GLY A 340 177.23 -48.68 93.13
CA GLY A 340 178.13 -48.11 94.13
C GLY A 340 178.69 -49.12 95.13
N VAL A 341 177.99 -50.25 95.38
CA VAL A 341 178.50 -51.38 96.17
C VAL A 341 179.51 -52.18 95.35
N GLU A 342 179.23 -52.44 94.07
CA GLU A 342 180.19 -53.09 93.15
C GLU A 342 181.45 -52.25 92.93
N ALA A 343 181.31 -50.94 92.75
CA ALA A 343 182.46 -50.04 92.58
C ALA A 343 183.34 -49.98 93.83
N ARG A 344 182.75 -50.00 95.04
CA ARG A 344 183.50 -50.03 96.29
C ARG A 344 184.22 -51.36 96.50
N ALA A 345 183.56 -52.49 96.25
CA ALA A 345 184.20 -53.81 96.28
C ALA A 345 185.33 -53.93 95.23
N ALA A 346 185.16 -53.33 94.05
CA ALA A 346 186.21 -53.26 93.05
C ALA A 346 187.42 -52.46 93.54
N VAL A 347 187.20 -51.25 94.07
CA VAL A 347 188.25 -50.38 94.64
C VAL A 347 188.98 -51.06 95.80
N GLU A 348 188.26 -51.77 96.67
CA GLU A 348 188.84 -52.52 97.78
C GLU A 348 189.73 -53.67 97.28
N SER A 349 189.28 -54.42 96.26
CA SER A 349 190.12 -55.44 95.62
C SER A 349 191.34 -54.86 94.89
N TRP A 350 191.23 -53.64 94.31
CA TRP A 350 192.38 -52.94 93.72
C TRP A 350 193.35 -52.47 94.80
N ARG A 351 192.86 -52.02 95.96
CA ARG A 351 193.66 -51.61 97.11
C ARG A 351 194.39 -52.79 97.75
N GLU A 352 193.72 -53.93 97.91
CA GLU A 352 194.34 -55.17 98.39
C GLU A 352 195.39 -55.70 97.38
N ARG A 353 195.12 -55.61 96.07
CA ARG A 353 196.10 -55.95 95.04
C ARG A 353 197.32 -55.02 95.03
N ALA A 354 197.12 -53.73 95.30
CA ALA A 354 198.21 -52.75 95.42
C ALA A 354 199.06 -53.01 96.67
N LEU A 355 198.44 -53.25 97.82
CA LEU A 355 199.14 -53.59 99.06
C LEU A 355 199.86 -54.95 98.97
N ALA A 356 199.29 -55.93 98.26
CA ALA A 356 199.94 -57.21 97.99
C ALA A 356 201.07 -57.11 96.94
N ALA A 357 201.02 -56.13 96.03
CA ALA A 357 202.09 -55.85 95.08
C ALA A 357 203.27 -55.12 95.74
N GLU A 358 203.00 -54.21 96.67
CA GLU A 358 204.05 -53.51 97.42
C GLU A 358 204.68 -54.40 98.50
N ALA A 359 203.91 -55.24 99.19
CA ALA A 359 204.47 -56.25 100.10
C ALA A 359 205.42 -57.22 99.34
N ARG A 360 205.13 -57.53 98.07
CA ARG A 360 206.03 -58.32 97.20
C ARG A 360 207.24 -57.53 96.69
N LEU A 361 207.20 -56.20 96.68
CA LEU A 361 208.37 -55.34 96.41
C LEU A 361 209.23 -55.14 97.66
N ALA A 362 208.61 -55.09 98.84
CA ALA A 362 209.29 -55.08 100.13
C ALA A 362 209.93 -56.46 100.47
N GLU A 363 209.32 -57.57 100.02
CA GLU A 363 209.88 -58.92 100.18
C GLU A 363 210.88 -59.29 99.08
N ARG A 364 210.89 -58.61 97.92
CA ARG A 364 211.80 -58.99 96.85
C ARG A 364 213.23 -58.62 97.15
N GLU A 365 213.58 -57.36 97.37
CA GLU A 365 214.99 -57.00 97.11
C GLU A 365 215.62 -56.11 98.18
N GLY A 366 215.30 -56.46 99.42
CA GLY A 366 216.27 -56.57 100.52
C GLY A 366 217.00 -57.92 100.54
N GLY A 367 217.14 -58.61 99.40
CA GLY A 367 217.71 -59.95 99.29
C GLY A 367 218.72 -60.09 98.15
N GLY A 368 220.00 -59.80 98.44
CA GLY A 368 221.14 -59.97 97.52
C GLY A 368 221.95 -58.68 97.43
N LYS A 369 222.86 -58.42 98.38
CA LYS A 369 224.31 -58.69 98.26
C LYS A 369 224.98 -57.96 97.11
#